data_AF-A0A8J7FDG6-F1
#
_entry.id   AF-A0A8J7FDG6-F1
#
_cell.length_a   1.000
_cell.length_b   1.000
_cell.length_c   1.000
_cell.angle_alpha   90.00
_cell.angle_beta   90.00
_cell.angle_gamma   90.00
#
_symmetry.space_group_name_H-M   'P 1'
#
loop_
_entity.id
_entity.type
_entity.pdbx_description
1 polymer ?
#
loop_
_entity_poly.entity_id
_entity_poly.type
_entity_poly.pdbx_seq_one_letter_code
_entity_poly.pdbx_strand_id
1 'polypeptide(L)'
;MSSLAEAEKQARQVVDAWSVAATGTGWIPGSSIVLGAGDIAMVIAVGRIFGFTEINEKEAVAIFASLAGNRVGHYIADVGLSFIPVIGWAIKAGVAGGVTKAIGEGVIQYFKIRSPYI
;
A
#
# COMPACT_ATOMS: atom_id res chain seq x y z
N MET A 1 -0.29 -15.02 21.11
CA MET A 1 0.81 -14.39 20.37
C MET A 1 0.75 -14.96 18.97
N SER A 2 0.55 -14.13 17.95
CA SER A 2 0.56 -14.60 16.56
C SER A 2 1.99 -15.03 16.21
N SER A 3 2.14 -16.18 15.55
CA SER A 3 3.45 -16.52 14.98
C SER A 3 3.80 -15.52 13.87
N LEU A 4 5.09 -15.31 13.59
CA LEU A 4 5.53 -14.39 12.53
C LEU A 4 4.90 -14.72 11.17
N ALA A 5 4.74 -16.02 10.87
CA ALA A 5 4.11 -16.50 9.64
C ALA A 5 2.61 -16.15 9.56
N GLU A 6 1.91 -16.21 10.69
CA GLU A 6 0.50 -15.85 10.76
C GLU A 6 0.29 -14.34 10.63
N ALA A 7 1.14 -13.54 11.29
CA ALA A 7 1.14 -12.09 11.14
C ALA A 7 1.41 -11.67 9.68
N GLU A 8 2.39 -12.30 9.03
CA GLU A 8 2.65 -12.05 7.61
C GLU A 8 1.45 -12.39 6.73
N LYS A 9 0.81 -13.54 6.94
CA LYS A 9 -0.38 -13.94 6.18
C LYS A 9 -1.52 -12.92 6.35
N GLN A 10 -1.80 -12.49 7.57
CA GLN A 10 -2.84 -11.50 7.86
C GLN A 10 -2.50 -10.13 7.24
N ALA A 11 -1.24 -9.71 7.33
CA ALA A 11 -0.80 -8.44 6.74
C ALA A 11 -0.92 -8.45 5.21
N ARG A 12 -0.58 -9.57 4.55
CA ARG A 12 -0.77 -9.75 3.10
C ARG A 12 -2.24 -9.65 2.71
N GLN A 13 -3.16 -10.20 3.50
CA GLN A 13 -4.59 -10.07 3.23
C GLN A 13 -5.07 -8.62 3.28
N VAL A 14 -4.58 -7.83 4.25
CA VAL A 14 -4.89 -6.39 4.33
C VAL A 14 -4.35 -5.65 3.11
N VAL A 15 -3.10 -5.90 2.73
CA VAL A 15 -2.47 -5.28 1.56
C VAL A 15 -3.22 -5.66 0.29
N ASP A 16 -3.49 -6.94 0.06
CA ASP A 16 -4.17 -7.43 -1.14
C ASP A 16 -5.59 -6.86 -1.27
N ALA A 17 -6.35 -6.83 -0.17
CA ALA A 17 -7.68 -6.22 -0.15
C ALA A 17 -7.61 -4.74 -0.51
N TRP A 18 -6.62 -4.01 0.02
CA TRP A 18 -6.45 -2.60 -0.29
C TRP A 18 -5.96 -2.37 -1.73
N SER A 19 -5.06 -3.22 -2.25
CA SER A 19 -4.63 -3.19 -3.65
C SER A 19 -5.80 -3.38 -4.62
N VAL A 20 -6.72 -4.31 -4.32
CA VAL A 20 -7.94 -4.51 -5.12
C VAL A 20 -8.83 -3.26 -5.07
N ALA A 21 -9.01 -2.66 -3.89
CA ALA A 21 -9.77 -1.42 -3.75
C ALA A 21 -9.13 -0.26 -4.55
N ALA A 22 -7.80 -0.13 -4.50
CA ALA A 22 -7.04 0.85 -5.26
C ALA A 22 -7.17 0.63 -6.77
N THR A 23 -7.16 -0.62 -7.24
CA THR A 23 -7.48 -0.93 -8.65
C THR A 23 -8.89 -0.51 -9.01
N GLY A 24 -9.89 -0.82 -8.17
CA GLY A 24 -11.28 -0.50 -8.45
C GLY A 24 -11.60 0.99 -8.48
N THR A 25 -10.81 1.82 -7.78
CA THR A 25 -11.14 3.23 -7.53
C THR A 25 -10.11 4.24 -8.05
N GLY A 26 -8.87 3.82 -8.35
CA GLY A 26 -7.77 4.72 -8.72
C GLY A 26 -7.91 5.44 -10.08
N TRP A 27 -8.86 5.01 -10.91
CA TRP A 27 -9.19 5.69 -12.16
C TRP A 27 -10.11 6.91 -11.96
N ILE A 28 -10.78 7.03 -10.80
CA ILE A 28 -11.74 8.11 -10.52
C ILE A 28 -10.97 9.42 -10.29
N PRO A 29 -11.32 10.52 -11.00
CA PRO A 29 -10.75 11.83 -10.71
C PRO A 29 -10.92 12.23 -9.24
N GLY A 30 -9.83 12.62 -8.58
CA GLY A 30 -9.84 12.98 -7.15
C GLY A 30 -9.71 11.81 -6.17
N SER A 31 -9.65 10.55 -6.65
CA SER A 31 -9.47 9.36 -5.80
C SER A 31 -8.17 9.37 -4.99
N SER A 32 -7.14 10.11 -5.44
CA SER A 32 -5.83 10.19 -4.78
C SER A 32 -5.89 10.62 -3.31
N ILE A 33 -6.85 11.46 -2.93
CA ILE A 33 -7.02 11.89 -1.53
C ILE A 33 -7.49 10.72 -0.66
N VAL A 34 -8.51 9.99 -1.13
CA VAL A 34 -9.08 8.83 -0.41
C VAL A 34 -8.09 7.68 -0.39
N LEU A 35 -7.38 7.46 -1.50
CA LEU A 35 -6.35 6.43 -1.60
C LEU A 35 -5.19 6.72 -0.64
N GLY A 36 -4.74 7.98 -0.55
CA GLY A 36 -3.72 8.38 0.41
C GLY A 36 -4.13 8.08 1.86
N ALA A 37 -5.38 8.40 2.25
CA ALA A 37 -5.86 8.09 3.59
C ALA A 37 -5.93 6.57 3.86
N GLY A 38 -6.37 5.78 2.88
CA GLY A 38 -6.41 4.32 3.00
C GLY A 38 -5.01 3.69 3.03
N ASP A 39 -4.04 4.26 2.33
CA ASP A 39 -2.64 3.85 2.40
C ASP A 39 -2.06 4.04 3.82
N ILE A 40 -2.39 5.15 4.49
CA ILE A 40 -1.99 5.38 5.89
C ILE A 40 -2.68 4.39 6.82
N ALA A 41 -3.98 4.13 6.62
CA ALA A 41 -4.72 3.14 7.39
C ALA A 41 -4.13 1.73 7.23
N MET A 42 -3.70 1.36 6.02
CA MET A 42 -3.01 0.11 5.73
C MET A 42 -1.71 -0.01 6.53
N VAL A 43 -0.88 1.05 6.58
CA VAL A 43 0.37 1.05 7.36
C VAL A 43 0.10 0.80 8.84
N ILE A 44 -0.88 1.49 9.42
CA ILE A 44 -1.28 1.32 10.82
C ILE A 44 -1.77 -0.11 11.07
N ALA A 45 -2.63 -0.62 10.18
CA ALA A 45 -3.19 -1.97 10.31
C ALA A 45 -2.10 -3.05 10.25
N VAL A 46 -1.18 -2.96 9.29
CA VAL A 46 -0.05 -3.90 9.16
C VAL A 46 0.86 -3.83 10.38
N GLY A 47 1.20 -2.63 10.85
CA GLY A 47 2.03 -2.48 12.04
C GLY A 47 1.38 -3.10 13.28
N ARG A 48 0.07 -2.88 13.49
CA ARG A 48 -0.69 -3.54 14.57
C ARG A 48 -0.68 -5.04 14.47
N ILE A 49 -0.81 -5.60 13.25
CA ILE A 49 -0.71 -7.05 13.02
C ILE A 49 0.64 -7.58 13.49
N PHE A 50 1.74 -6.87 13.23
CA PHE A 50 3.09 -7.18 13.70
C PHE A 50 3.39 -6.77 15.15
N GLY A 51 2.37 -6.42 15.95
CA GLY A 51 2.52 -6.15 17.37
C GLY A 51 2.88 -4.70 17.73
N PHE A 52 2.91 -3.78 16.76
CA PHE A 52 3.13 -2.35 17.00
C PHE A 52 1.79 -1.64 17.22
N THR A 53 1.39 -1.49 18.48
CA THR A 53 0.07 -0.93 18.84
C THR A 53 0.03 0.60 18.90
N GLU A 54 1.17 1.25 19.08
CA GLU A 54 1.27 2.70 19.33
C GLU A 54 1.61 3.54 18.09
N ILE A 55 1.41 3.00 16.89
CA ILE A 55 1.66 3.76 15.65
C ILE A 55 0.62 4.86 15.50
N ASN A 56 1.08 6.10 15.56
CA ASN A 56 0.25 7.27 15.28
C ASN A 56 0.25 7.60 13.78
N GLU A 57 -0.68 8.47 13.37
CA GLU A 57 -0.85 8.83 11.96
C GLU A 57 0.39 9.48 11.35
N LYS A 58 1.11 10.33 12.10
CA LYS A 58 2.32 11.00 11.61
C LYS A 58 3.44 10.00 11.33
N GLU A 59 3.61 9.02 12.20
CA GLU A 59 4.56 7.93 12.00
C GLU A 59 4.19 7.07 10.78
N ALA A 60 2.91 6.73 10.65
CA ALA A 60 2.42 5.97 9.50
C ALA A 60 2.64 6.73 8.18
N VAL A 61 2.40 8.05 8.16
CA VAL A 61 2.71 8.92 7.02
C VAL A 61 4.21 8.92 6.70
N ALA A 62 5.07 9.04 7.72
CA ALA A 62 6.51 9.03 7.51
C ALA A 62 7.01 7.68 6.95
N ILE A 63 6.52 6.56 7.49
CA ILE A 63 6.82 5.21 7.00
C ILE A 63 6.35 5.07 5.55
N PHE A 64 5.10 5.44 5.27
CA PHE A 64 4.56 5.38 3.91
C PHE A 64 5.38 6.21 2.93
N ALA A 65 5.66 7.48 3.25
CA ALA A 65 6.42 8.38 2.39
C ALA A 65 7.82 7.85 2.09
N SER A 66 8.50 7.27 3.09
CA SER A 66 9.83 6.66 2.91
C SER A 66 9.83 5.47 1.94
N LEU A 67 8.74 4.69 1.91
CA LEU A 67 8.61 3.50 1.07
C LEU A 67 8.02 3.81 -0.32
N ALA A 68 7.12 4.78 -0.39
CA ALA A 68 6.43 5.20 -1.61
C ALA A 68 7.30 6.07 -2.51
N GLY A 69 8.15 6.94 -1.93
CA GLY A 69 8.91 7.96 -2.67
C GLY A 69 9.72 7.42 -3.85
N ASN A 70 10.34 6.25 -3.70
CA ASN A 70 11.13 5.63 -4.77
C ASN A 70 10.29 4.77 -5.73
N ARG A 71 9.12 4.28 -5.32
CA ARG A 71 8.34 3.28 -6.10
C ARG A 71 7.35 3.94 -7.05
N VAL A 72 6.75 5.07 -6.65
CA VAL A 72 5.78 5.81 -7.48
C VAL A 72 6.42 6.34 -8.77
N GLY A 73 7.66 6.84 -8.70
CA GLY A 73 8.37 7.38 -9.86
C GLY A 73 8.64 6.34 -10.95
N HIS A 74 9.03 5.12 -10.58
CA HIS A 74 9.29 4.03 -11.53
C HIS A 74 8.01 3.56 -12.23
N TYR A 75 6.92 3.34 -11.49
CA TYR A 75 5.66 2.88 -12.08
C TYR A 75 5.01 3.91 -12.99
N ILE A 76 5.13 5.22 -12.71
CA ILE A 76 4.60 6.26 -13.60
C ILE A 76 5.45 6.38 -14.87
N ALA A 77 6.77 6.24 -14.78
CA ALA A 77 7.66 6.29 -15.94
C ALA A 77 7.38 5.15 -16.94
N ASP A 78 7.00 3.96 -16.46
CA ASP A 78 6.65 2.82 -17.31
C ASP A 78 5.27 2.93 -17.98
N VAL A 79 4.41 3.85 -17.54
CA VAL A 79 2.98 3.98 -17.93
C VAL A 79 2.78 5.03 -19.03
N GLY A 80 3.77 5.21 -19.90
CA GLY A 80 3.83 6.21 -20.98
C GLY A 80 2.74 6.18 -22.07
N LEU A 81 1.53 5.69 -21.81
CA LEU A 81 0.40 5.66 -22.75
C LEU A 81 -0.92 6.03 -22.06
N SER A 82 -1.23 7.33 -21.96
CA SER A 82 -2.51 7.85 -21.44
C SER A 82 -3.31 8.65 -22.48
N PHE A 83 -3.31 8.23 -23.76
CA PHE A 83 -4.01 8.98 -24.83
C PHE A 83 -5.39 8.41 -25.23
N ILE A 84 -5.82 7.26 -24.69
CA ILE A 84 -7.15 6.67 -24.98
C ILE A 84 -7.96 6.58 -23.67
N PRO A 85 -9.16 7.18 -23.58
CA PRO A 85 -9.91 7.32 -22.32
C PRO A 85 -10.22 6.01 -21.59
N VAL A 86 -10.54 4.93 -22.29
CA VAL A 86 -10.89 3.64 -21.65
C VAL A 86 -9.66 2.81 -21.29
N ILE A 87 -8.71 2.69 -22.22
CA ILE A 87 -7.46 1.94 -22.01
C ILE A 87 -6.59 2.64 -20.97
N GLY A 88 -6.50 3.97 -21.03
CA GLY A 88 -5.76 4.78 -20.07
C GLY A 88 -6.34 4.69 -18.65
N TRP A 89 -7.64 4.51 -18.48
CA TRP A 89 -8.25 4.32 -17.14
C TRP A 89 -8.00 2.93 -16.58
N ALA A 90 -8.09 1.89 -17.42
CA ALA A 90 -7.75 0.53 -17.02
C ALA A 90 -6.26 0.41 -16.63
N ILE A 91 -5.37 1.07 -17.39
CA ILE A 91 -3.95 1.15 -17.06
C ILE A 91 -3.75 1.89 -15.73
N LYS A 92 -4.38 3.07 -15.53
CA LYS A 92 -4.29 3.81 -14.26
C LYS A 92 -4.79 3.00 -13.07
N ALA A 93 -5.89 2.27 -13.22
CA ALA A 93 -6.43 1.36 -12.21
C ALA A 93 -5.43 0.23 -11.88
N GLY A 94 -4.90 -0.45 -12.91
CA GLY A 94 -3.89 -1.49 -12.71
C GLY A 94 -2.63 -0.96 -12.03
N VAL A 95 -2.17 0.23 -12.42
CA VAL A 95 -1.00 0.89 -11.84
C VAL A 95 -1.26 1.30 -10.40
N ALA A 96 -2.44 1.83 -10.07
CA ALA A 96 -2.80 2.16 -8.70
C ALA A 96 -2.71 0.92 -7.79
N GLY A 97 -3.36 -0.18 -8.16
CA GLY A 97 -3.28 -1.42 -7.37
C GLY A 97 -1.88 -2.02 -7.32
N GLY A 98 -1.13 -1.98 -8.43
CA GLY A 98 0.26 -2.45 -8.49
C GLY A 98 1.19 -1.66 -7.58
N VAL A 99 1.08 -0.33 -7.57
CA VAL A 99 1.83 0.57 -6.69
C VAL A 99 1.44 0.32 -5.24
N THR A 100 0.15 0.25 -4.91
CA THR A 100 -0.34 -0.05 -3.56
C THR A 100 0.20 -1.39 -3.08
N LYS A 101 0.15 -2.44 -3.92
CA LYS A 101 0.69 -3.77 -3.57
C LYS A 101 2.19 -3.71 -3.32
N ALA A 102 2.93 -3.06 -4.22
CA ALA A 102 4.37 -2.89 -4.07
C ALA A 102 4.68 -2.18 -2.75
N ILE A 103 4.06 -1.05 -2.45
CA ILE A 103 4.30 -0.32 -1.19
C ILE A 103 3.92 -1.19 0.02
N GLY A 104 2.76 -1.85 -0.02
CA GLY A 104 2.29 -2.74 1.05
C GLY A 104 3.27 -3.87 1.36
N GLU A 105 3.89 -4.49 0.35
CA GLU A 105 4.97 -5.47 0.56
C GLU A 105 6.19 -4.84 1.27
N GLY A 106 6.52 -3.60 0.94
CA GLY A 106 7.56 -2.83 1.64
C GLY A 106 7.21 -2.60 3.12
N VAL A 107 5.94 -2.29 3.41
CA VAL A 107 5.43 -2.06 4.77
C VAL A 107 5.44 -3.37 5.57
N ILE A 108 4.99 -4.47 4.98
CA ILE A 108 5.06 -5.81 5.59
C ILE A 108 6.50 -6.12 5.98
N GLN A 109 7.45 -5.96 5.06
CA GLN A 109 8.85 -6.23 5.33
C GLN A 109 9.42 -5.29 6.41
N TYR A 110 9.03 -4.00 6.40
CA TYR A 110 9.46 -3.02 7.40
C TYR A 110 9.09 -3.47 8.81
N PHE A 111 7.86 -3.92 9.03
CA PHE A 111 7.39 -4.35 10.35
C PHE A 111 7.82 -5.78 10.69
N LYS A 112 7.85 -6.69 9.72
CA LYS A 112 8.28 -8.08 9.91
C LYS A 112 9.66 -8.18 10.54
N ILE A 113 10.64 -7.42 10.03
CA ILE A 113 12.02 -7.47 10.55
C ILE A 113 12.18 -6.80 11.93
N ARG A 114 11.18 -6.03 12.37
CA ARG A 114 11.19 -5.34 13.67
C ARG A 114 10.25 -6.02 14.68
N SER A 115 9.47 -7.00 14.23
CA SER A 115 8.41 -7.64 14.99
C SER A 115 8.96 -8.33 16.24
N PRO A 116 8.26 -8.26 17.38
CA PRO A 116 8.60 -9.01 18.59
C PRO A 116 8.21 -10.50 18.49
N TYR A 117 7.49 -10.90 17.44
CA TYR A 117 7.17 -12.31 17.20
C TYR A 117 8.40 -13.04 16.68
N ILE A 118 8.96 -13.89 17.54
CA ILE A 118 10.09 -14.78 17.27
C ILE A 118 9.60 -16.08 16.63
#